data_AF-A0A3P3QCM0-F1
#
_entry.id   AF-A0A3P3QCM0-F1
#
_cell.length_a   1.000
_cell.length_b   1.000
_cell.length_c   1.000
_cell.angle_alpha   90.00
_cell.angle_beta   90.00
_cell.angle_gamma   90.00
#
_symmetry.space_group_name_H-M   'P 1'
#
loop_
_entity.id
_entity.type
_entity.pdbx_description
1 polymer ?
#
loop_
_entity_poly.entity_id
_entity_poly.type
_entity_poly.pdbx_seq_one_letter_code
_entity_poly.pdbx_strand_id
1 'polypeptide(L)'
;MKNLLKLLSLTGFAVVMTGCSSYDYYQVESNFKMSAASDRLPATITKGQGFEANFPRIATIAVKAPDFCVSESQSQRTGTARAETNVMQTTCGVEMAQIESSLAKAGFGVISWKVLQNEMTVSTSHLEAAKKLKADAMFQINSLERGVTQAGQDARWDRRFYNTSGGGKVPTAVDSYMANLLDSYAKQNEQAMIAGIEVLSASINASVTLVENGRAIWFYEWNNVQSQEDADQIVANTYVYCIDGYCQPYTPQEYATYNDQLVQGTSDAVSIGAKAADRRRAVHDKLMKQVVEDMVGRFTL
;
A
#
# COMPACT_ATOMS: atom_id res chain seq x y z
N MET A 1 98.56 22.46 -8.26
CA MET A 1 98.22 21.02 -8.29
C MET A 1 96.74 20.87 -7.91
N LYS A 2 95.92 20.40 -8.88
CA LYS A 2 94.63 19.66 -8.75
C LYS A 2 93.58 20.26 -7.79
N ASN A 3 92.50 20.92 -8.23
CA ASN A 3 91.38 20.44 -9.08
C ASN A 3 90.99 18.98 -8.82
N LEU A 4 90.14 18.74 -7.82
CA LEU A 4 89.11 17.70 -7.76
C LEU A 4 88.36 17.83 -6.42
N LEU A 5 87.06 17.47 -6.39
CA LEU A 5 86.12 17.53 -5.25
C LEU A 5 85.50 18.90 -4.93
N LYS A 6 84.39 19.20 -5.60
CA LYS A 6 83.11 19.63 -4.97
C LYS A 6 81.98 19.80 -6.00
N LEU A 7 81.91 18.89 -6.96
CA LEU A 7 80.73 18.66 -7.79
C LEU A 7 80.39 17.18 -7.66
N LEU A 8 79.40 16.83 -6.82
CA LEU A 8 78.62 15.58 -6.82
C LEU A 8 77.84 15.47 -5.51
N SER A 9 76.59 15.95 -5.52
CA SER A 9 75.44 15.34 -4.80
C SER A 9 74.19 16.22 -4.94
N LEU A 10 73.83 16.56 -6.19
CA LEU A 10 72.59 17.25 -6.52
C LEU A 10 71.66 16.27 -7.24
N THR A 11 71.15 15.29 -6.49
CA THR A 11 70.01 14.44 -6.87
C THR A 11 69.36 13.93 -5.59
N GLY A 12 68.70 14.85 -4.87
CA GLY A 12 67.69 14.48 -3.89
C GLY A 12 66.49 13.95 -4.65
N PHE A 13 66.36 12.64 -4.69
CA PHE A 13 65.23 11.90 -5.23
C PHE A 13 64.01 12.21 -4.33
N ALA A 14 63.27 13.28 -4.65
CA ALA A 14 61.98 13.54 -4.07
C ALA A 14 60.99 12.53 -4.65
N VAL A 15 60.89 11.36 -4.00
CA VAL A 15 59.74 10.46 -4.18
C VAL A 15 58.54 11.19 -3.58
N VAL A 16 57.84 11.93 -4.42
CA VAL A 16 56.46 12.31 -4.13
C VAL A 16 55.69 11.01 -4.17
N MET A 17 55.45 10.40 -3.01
CA MET A 17 54.42 9.39 -2.83
C MET A 17 53.07 10.08 -3.08
N THR A 18 52.70 10.27 -4.35
CA THR A 18 51.30 10.40 -4.72
C THR A 18 50.67 9.04 -4.44
N GLY A 19 50.31 8.79 -3.18
CA GLY A 19 49.37 7.73 -2.87
C GLY A 19 48.12 8.04 -3.67
N CYS A 20 47.86 7.27 -4.73
CA CYS A 20 46.58 7.27 -5.38
C CYS A 20 45.61 6.73 -4.33
N SER A 21 44.93 7.62 -3.61
CA SER A 21 43.80 7.22 -2.79
C SER A 21 42.79 6.56 -3.73
N SER A 22 42.57 5.26 -3.54
CA SER A 22 41.59 4.53 -4.33
C SER A 22 40.21 4.90 -3.82
N TYR A 23 39.41 5.53 -4.68
CA TYR A 23 38.02 5.85 -4.40
C TYR A 23 37.13 4.74 -4.93
N ASP A 24 36.45 4.05 -4.03
CA ASP A 24 35.42 3.08 -4.39
C ASP A 24 34.04 3.64 -4.09
N TYR A 25 33.13 3.56 -5.05
CA TYR A 25 31.75 4.01 -4.89
C TYR A 25 30.80 2.83 -5.02
N TYR A 26 29.90 2.72 -4.06
CA TYR A 26 28.88 1.69 -4.00
C TYR A 26 27.49 2.31 -3.96
N GLN A 27 26.54 1.62 -4.58
CA GLN A 27 25.12 1.84 -4.41
C GLN A 27 24.49 0.57 -3.84
N VAL A 28 23.77 0.72 -2.74
CA VAL A 28 22.88 -0.30 -2.20
C VAL A 28 21.47 0.05 -2.64
N GLU A 29 20.86 -0.84 -3.40
CA GLU A 29 19.45 -0.76 -3.76
C GLU A 29 18.67 -1.69 -2.84
N SER A 30 17.80 -1.13 -2.02
CA SER A 30 16.93 -1.86 -1.11
C SER A 30 15.52 -1.84 -1.66
N ASN A 31 15.00 -3.02 -2.01
CA ASN A 31 13.65 -3.21 -2.50
C ASN A 31 12.75 -3.60 -1.33
N PHE A 32 11.74 -2.78 -1.05
CA PHE A 32 10.79 -3.05 0.01
C PHE A 32 9.96 -4.29 -0.30
N LYS A 33 9.83 -5.13 0.72
CA LYS A 33 9.00 -6.32 0.74
C LYS A 33 8.03 -6.18 1.90
N MET A 34 6.78 -5.85 1.59
CA MET A 34 5.68 -5.97 2.56
C MET A 34 5.71 -7.39 3.11
N SER A 35 5.53 -7.55 4.44
CA SER A 35 5.48 -8.87 5.05
C SER A 35 4.31 -9.65 4.46
N ALA A 36 4.63 -10.53 3.51
CA ALA A 36 3.67 -11.38 2.84
C ALA A 36 3.30 -12.54 3.78
N ALA A 37 2.42 -12.32 4.77
CA ALA A 37 1.69 -13.42 5.42
C ALA A 37 0.66 -12.99 6.48
N SER A 38 0.95 -12.00 7.33
CA SER A 38 0.24 -11.87 8.62
C SER A 38 -1.15 -11.23 8.52
N ASP A 39 -1.37 -10.33 7.55
CA ASP A 39 -2.56 -9.47 7.51
C ASP A 39 -3.57 -9.84 6.42
N ARG A 40 -3.27 -10.81 5.54
CA ARG A 40 -4.22 -11.30 4.54
C ARG A 40 -5.03 -12.46 5.09
N LEU A 41 -5.87 -12.16 6.07
CA LEU A 41 -6.87 -13.11 6.53
C LEU A 41 -7.96 -13.26 5.46
N PRO A 42 -8.40 -14.50 5.17
CA PRO A 42 -9.54 -14.70 4.28
C PRO A 42 -10.80 -14.09 4.91
N ALA A 43 -11.81 -13.85 4.07
CA ALA A 43 -13.12 -13.44 4.55
C ALA A 43 -13.67 -14.46 5.55
N THR A 44 -14.21 -13.95 6.66
CA THR A 44 -14.94 -14.75 7.64
C THR A 44 -16.41 -14.78 7.25
N ILE A 45 -16.94 -15.98 7.03
CA ILE A 45 -18.34 -16.20 6.65
C ILE A 45 -19.00 -17.06 7.72
N THR A 46 -20.11 -16.58 8.27
CA THR A 46 -20.93 -17.35 9.20
C THR A 46 -22.32 -17.52 8.60
N LYS A 47 -22.71 -18.76 8.30
CA LYS A 47 -24.06 -19.12 7.88
C LYS A 47 -24.90 -19.41 9.13
N GLY A 48 -25.95 -18.61 9.33
CA GLY A 48 -26.91 -18.78 10.41
C GLY A 48 -27.85 -19.96 10.19
N GLN A 49 -28.57 -20.35 11.24
CA GLN A 49 -29.52 -21.45 11.16
C GLN A 49 -30.60 -21.18 10.09
N GLY A 50 -30.78 -22.13 9.17
CA GLY A 50 -31.78 -22.04 8.11
C GLY A 50 -31.33 -21.28 6.88
N PHE A 51 -30.07 -20.85 6.78
CA PHE A 51 -29.53 -20.22 5.57
C PHE A 51 -29.82 -21.03 4.31
N GLU A 52 -29.37 -22.30 4.26
CA GLU A 52 -29.49 -23.15 3.07
C GLU A 52 -30.94 -23.40 2.63
N ALA A 53 -31.88 -23.45 3.59
CA ALA A 53 -33.30 -23.67 3.29
C ALA A 53 -34.00 -22.41 2.76
N ASN A 54 -33.54 -21.22 3.16
CA ASN A 54 -34.18 -19.94 2.81
C ASN A 54 -33.50 -19.24 1.65
N PHE A 55 -32.19 -19.41 1.46
CA PHE A 55 -31.42 -18.75 0.42
C PHE A 55 -32.04 -18.91 -0.99
N PRO A 56 -32.49 -20.11 -1.43
CA PRO A 56 -33.10 -20.27 -2.76
C PRO A 56 -34.42 -19.49 -2.96
N ARG A 57 -35.03 -18.97 -1.89
CA ARG A 57 -36.29 -18.21 -1.93
C ARG A 57 -36.05 -16.70 -1.97
N ILE A 58 -34.81 -16.25 -1.79
CA ILE A 58 -34.47 -14.82 -1.81
C ILE A 58 -34.36 -14.39 -3.27
N ALA A 59 -35.33 -13.65 -3.77
CA ALA A 59 -35.30 -13.06 -5.11
C ALA A 59 -35.03 -11.56 -5.05
N THR A 60 -35.59 -10.87 -4.04
CA THR A 60 -35.51 -9.42 -3.88
C THR A 60 -34.79 -9.06 -2.60
N ILE A 61 -33.76 -8.21 -2.71
CA ILE A 61 -32.91 -7.77 -1.62
C ILE A 61 -33.03 -6.27 -1.43
N ALA A 62 -33.34 -5.82 -0.22
CA ALA A 62 -33.21 -4.43 0.17
C ALA A 62 -31.84 -4.18 0.79
N VAL A 63 -31.11 -3.20 0.29
CA VAL A 63 -29.78 -2.86 0.80
C VAL A 63 -29.91 -1.79 1.88
N LYS A 64 -29.36 -2.02 3.07
CA LYS A 64 -29.27 -1.00 4.13
C LYS A 64 -27.82 -0.50 4.24
N ALA A 65 -27.65 0.81 4.12
CA ALA A 65 -26.39 1.49 4.37
C ALA A 65 -26.00 1.47 5.87
N PRO A 66 -24.71 1.58 6.20
CA PRO A 66 -24.28 1.76 7.58
C PRO A 66 -24.78 3.11 8.11
N ASP A 67 -24.93 3.21 9.44
CA ASP A 67 -25.41 4.45 10.06
C ASP A 67 -24.38 5.58 9.94
N PHE A 68 -23.10 5.23 9.75
CA PHE A 68 -22.00 6.16 9.46
C PHE A 68 -21.16 5.64 8.29
N CYS A 69 -20.80 6.56 7.41
CA CYS A 69 -19.99 6.29 6.23
C CYS A 69 -18.61 6.93 6.38
N VAL A 70 -17.59 6.06 6.46
CA VAL A 70 -16.16 6.36 6.34
C VAL A 70 -15.60 7.42 7.30
N SER A 71 -14.66 6.99 8.14
CA SER A 71 -13.43 7.74 8.43
C SER A 71 -12.27 7.09 7.69
N GLU A 72 -11.26 7.87 7.29
CA GLU A 72 -9.90 7.34 7.20
C GLU A 72 -9.53 6.91 8.62
N SER A 73 -9.76 5.65 8.98
CA SER A 73 -9.37 5.15 10.30
C SER A 73 -7.87 4.84 10.23
N GLN A 74 -7.06 5.70 10.85
CA GLN A 74 -5.75 5.24 11.33
C GLN A 74 -6.06 4.14 12.35
N SER A 75 -5.97 2.90 11.90
CA SER A 75 -6.03 1.65 12.66
C SER A 75 -6.51 1.75 14.13
N GLN A 76 -7.78 2.10 14.35
CA GLN A 76 -8.36 2.05 15.70
C GLN A 76 -8.38 0.62 16.25
N ARG A 77 -8.30 -0.38 15.35
CA ARG A 77 -8.32 -1.81 15.69
C ARG A 77 -6.95 -2.38 16.11
N THR A 78 -5.83 -1.69 15.90
CA THR A 78 -4.47 -2.14 16.31
C THR A 78 -3.94 -1.45 17.57
N GLY A 79 -4.74 -0.62 18.24
CA GLY A 79 -4.37 0.03 19.51
C GLY A 79 -3.29 1.12 19.41
N THR A 80 -2.93 1.56 18.20
CA THR A 80 -1.85 2.54 17.96
C THR A 80 -2.34 3.95 17.60
N ALA A 81 -3.65 4.18 17.54
CA ALA A 81 -4.19 5.46 17.10
C ALA A 81 -4.24 6.50 18.24
N ARG A 82 -3.48 7.59 18.11
CA ARG A 82 -3.84 8.86 18.77
C ARG A 82 -5.12 9.36 18.09
N ALA A 83 -6.15 9.58 18.90
CA ALA A 83 -7.44 10.08 18.45
C ALA A 83 -7.30 11.50 17.90
N GLU A 84 -7.01 11.65 16.61
CA GLU A 84 -7.36 12.86 15.88
C GLU A 84 -8.79 12.73 15.36
N THR A 85 -9.68 13.39 16.08
CA THR A 85 -11.06 13.69 15.72
C THR A 85 -11.10 14.53 14.45
N ASN A 86 -11.18 13.87 13.30
CA ASN A 86 -11.79 14.41 12.09
C ASN A 86 -12.36 13.24 11.28
N VAL A 87 -13.47 12.66 11.77
CA VAL A 87 -14.33 11.77 10.99
C VAL A 87 -15.00 12.62 9.92
N MET A 88 -14.30 12.83 8.81
CA MET A 88 -14.85 13.51 7.64
C MET A 88 -15.84 12.55 6.98
N GLN A 89 -17.12 12.72 7.33
CA GLN A 89 -18.24 11.93 6.81
C GLN A 89 -18.22 11.95 5.27
N THR A 90 -17.76 10.87 4.65
CA THR A 90 -17.77 10.73 3.20
C THR A 90 -19.06 10.03 2.79
N THR A 91 -19.68 10.47 1.71
CA THR A 91 -20.95 9.91 1.24
C THR A 91 -20.71 8.47 0.74
N CYS A 92 -21.29 7.43 1.37
CA CYS A 92 -21.19 6.02 0.88
C CYS A 92 -21.84 5.79 -0.51
N GLY A 93 -22.24 6.85 -1.24
CA GLY A 93 -23.07 6.72 -2.43
C GLY A 93 -22.42 5.87 -3.52
N VAL A 94 -21.09 5.98 -3.70
CA VAL A 94 -20.36 5.23 -4.72
C VAL A 94 -20.25 3.76 -4.33
N GLU A 95 -19.86 3.47 -3.09
CA GLU A 95 -19.66 2.11 -2.60
C GLU A 95 -20.98 1.36 -2.50
N MET A 96 -22.05 2.01 -2.04
CA MET A 96 -23.37 1.40 -1.99
C MET A 96 -23.92 1.13 -3.39
N ALA A 97 -23.71 2.04 -4.35
CA ALA A 97 -24.09 1.78 -5.75
C ALA A 97 -23.32 0.59 -6.33
N GLN A 98 -22.07 0.38 -5.90
CA GLN A 98 -21.29 -0.79 -6.28
C GLN A 98 -21.85 -2.08 -5.69
N ILE A 99 -22.24 -2.08 -4.41
CA ILE A 99 -22.90 -3.23 -3.77
C ILE A 99 -24.21 -3.57 -4.48
N GLU A 100 -25.05 -2.57 -4.76
CA GLU A 100 -26.29 -2.74 -5.51
C GLU A 100 -26.04 -3.31 -6.90
N SER A 101 -25.04 -2.80 -7.62
CA SER A 101 -24.68 -3.29 -8.94
C SER A 101 -24.18 -4.74 -8.91
N SER A 102 -23.35 -5.09 -7.92
CA SER A 102 -22.84 -6.47 -7.76
C SER A 102 -23.97 -7.45 -7.41
N LEU A 103 -24.90 -7.07 -6.51
CA LEU A 103 -26.07 -7.89 -6.19
C LEU A 103 -26.99 -8.07 -7.40
N ALA A 104 -27.21 -7.01 -8.19
CA ALA A 104 -28.00 -7.10 -9.42
C ALA A 104 -27.35 -8.01 -10.46
N LYS A 105 -26.02 -7.94 -10.63
CA LYS A 105 -25.25 -8.85 -11.50
C LYS A 105 -25.32 -10.31 -11.06
N ALA A 106 -25.44 -10.55 -9.75
CA ALA A 106 -25.67 -11.88 -9.18
C ALA A 106 -27.09 -12.41 -9.41
N GLY A 107 -28.00 -11.62 -9.98
CA GLY A 107 -29.35 -12.04 -10.38
C GLY A 107 -30.47 -11.68 -9.40
N PHE A 108 -30.17 -10.93 -8.33
CA PHE A 108 -31.19 -10.47 -7.39
C PHE A 108 -31.91 -9.20 -7.89
N GLY A 109 -33.19 -9.08 -7.58
CA GLY A 109 -33.89 -7.79 -7.61
C GLY A 109 -33.39 -6.91 -6.47
N VAL A 110 -32.88 -5.72 -6.77
CA VAL A 110 -32.26 -4.85 -5.76
C VAL A 110 -33.14 -3.64 -5.48
N ILE A 111 -33.56 -3.48 -4.23
CA ILE A 111 -34.18 -2.25 -3.72
C ILE A 111 -33.05 -1.36 -3.19
N SER A 112 -32.94 -0.18 -3.79
CA SER A 112 -31.82 0.73 -3.50
C SER A 112 -31.82 1.20 -2.04
N TRP A 113 -30.61 1.37 -1.49
CA TRP A 113 -30.39 1.88 -0.14
C TRP A 113 -31.08 3.21 0.12
N LYS A 114 -31.13 4.09 -0.89
CA LYS A 114 -31.79 5.39 -0.77
C LYS A 114 -33.30 5.27 -0.76
N VAL A 115 -33.87 4.31 -1.48
CA VAL A 115 -35.31 4.01 -1.45
C VAL A 115 -35.70 3.44 -0.09
N LEU A 116 -34.93 2.47 0.42
CA LEU A 116 -35.13 1.92 1.76
C LEU A 116 -35.01 3.00 2.82
N GLN A 117 -33.98 3.84 2.75
CA GLN A 117 -33.77 4.95 3.69
C GLN A 117 -34.95 5.93 3.70
N ASN A 118 -35.49 6.27 2.52
CA ASN A 118 -36.67 7.14 2.43
C ASN A 118 -37.89 6.47 3.09
N GLU A 119 -38.14 5.19 2.83
CA GLU A 119 -39.26 4.45 3.44
C GLU A 119 -39.12 4.29 4.96
N MET A 120 -37.88 4.22 5.46
CA MET A 120 -37.58 4.20 6.89
C MET A 120 -37.99 5.49 7.61
N THR A 121 -38.11 6.63 6.91
CA THR A 121 -38.57 7.89 7.54
C THR A 121 -40.04 7.85 7.97
N VAL A 122 -40.83 6.96 7.37
CA VAL A 122 -42.28 6.80 7.61
C VAL A 122 -42.63 5.42 8.18
N SER A 123 -41.63 4.59 8.49
CA SER A 123 -41.81 3.25 9.04
C SER A 123 -41.26 3.16 10.45
N THR A 124 -41.81 2.27 11.27
CA THR A 124 -41.42 2.13 12.69
C THR A 124 -40.07 1.44 12.84
N SER A 125 -39.65 0.66 11.84
CA SER A 125 -38.37 -0.06 11.82
C SER A 125 -37.87 -0.29 10.40
N HIS A 126 -36.56 -0.58 10.26
CA HIS A 126 -35.94 -0.94 9.00
C HIS A 126 -36.57 -2.19 8.37
N LEU A 127 -36.95 -3.17 9.21
CA LEU A 127 -37.59 -4.40 8.77
C LEU A 127 -39.00 -4.14 8.22
N GLU A 128 -39.75 -3.24 8.85
CA GLU A 128 -41.07 -2.82 8.35
C GLU A 128 -40.96 -2.11 7.00
N ALA A 129 -39.99 -1.21 6.84
CA ALA A 129 -39.71 -0.55 5.57
C ALA A 129 -39.38 -1.56 4.46
N ALA A 130 -38.47 -2.51 4.74
CA ALA A 130 -38.11 -3.57 3.80
C ALA A 130 -39.33 -4.44 3.41
N LYS A 131 -40.20 -4.74 4.38
CA LYS A 131 -41.44 -5.50 4.16
C LYS A 131 -42.43 -4.74 3.27
N LYS A 132 -42.61 -3.43 3.47
CA LYS A 132 -43.47 -2.58 2.61
C LYS A 132 -42.97 -2.55 1.17
N LEU A 133 -41.65 -2.52 1.00
CA LEU A 133 -40.98 -2.57 -0.30
C LEU A 133 -40.95 -3.98 -0.92
N LYS A 134 -41.54 -4.99 -0.25
CA LYS A 134 -41.62 -6.39 -0.71
C LYS A 134 -40.24 -7.04 -0.91
N ALA A 135 -39.29 -6.71 -0.06
CA ALA A 135 -38.01 -7.42 -0.01
C ALA A 135 -38.18 -8.80 0.65
N ASP A 136 -37.46 -9.80 0.14
CA ASP A 136 -37.38 -11.14 0.76
C ASP A 136 -36.31 -11.15 1.87
N ALA A 137 -35.21 -10.43 1.63
CA ALA A 137 -34.11 -10.26 2.57
C ALA A 137 -33.61 -8.81 2.60
N MET A 138 -33.03 -8.43 3.73
CA MET A 138 -32.34 -7.16 3.92
C MET A 138 -30.84 -7.42 4.05
N PHE A 139 -30.07 -6.86 3.13
CA PHE A 139 -28.61 -6.89 3.13
C PHE A 139 -28.09 -5.65 3.84
N GLN A 140 -27.72 -5.81 5.10
CA GLN A 140 -27.30 -4.73 5.97
C GLN A 140 -25.78 -4.62 6.00
N ILE A 141 -25.28 -3.48 5.55
CA ILE A 141 -23.87 -3.10 5.71
C ILE A 141 -23.73 -2.47 7.09
N ASN A 142 -22.96 -3.11 7.95
CA ASN A 142 -22.71 -2.65 9.32
C ASN A 142 -21.55 -1.66 9.38
N SER A 143 -20.47 -1.94 8.64
CA SER A 143 -19.35 -1.02 8.47
C SER A 143 -18.74 -1.16 7.08
N LEU A 144 -18.17 -0.04 6.61
CA LEU A 144 -17.42 0.05 5.38
C LEU A 144 -16.30 1.07 5.57
N GLU A 145 -15.06 0.62 5.49
CA GLU A 145 -13.91 1.43 5.92
C GLU A 145 -12.76 1.36 4.91
N ARG A 146 -12.10 2.50 4.74
CA ARG A 146 -10.82 2.63 4.04
C ARG A 146 -9.75 2.75 5.11
N GLY A 147 -8.87 1.76 5.22
CA GLY A 147 -7.85 1.70 6.26
C GLY A 147 -6.50 2.17 5.73
N VAL A 148 -5.76 2.91 6.56
CA VAL A 148 -4.35 3.20 6.33
C VAL A 148 -3.58 2.74 7.55
N THR A 149 -2.63 1.85 7.36
CA THR A 149 -1.68 1.42 8.38
C THR A 149 -0.27 1.78 7.95
N GLN A 150 0.65 1.95 8.91
CA GLN A 150 2.06 2.01 8.55
C GLN A 150 2.59 0.60 8.34
N ALA A 151 3.53 0.44 7.43
CA ALA A 151 4.29 -0.79 7.34
C ALA A 151 4.86 -1.17 8.71
N GLY A 152 4.45 -2.34 9.23
CA GLY A 152 4.92 -2.84 10.51
C GLY A 152 6.42 -3.11 10.53
N GLN A 153 6.97 -3.34 11.73
CA GLN A 153 8.40 -3.64 11.94
C GLN A 153 8.90 -4.90 11.19
N ASP A 154 7.97 -5.76 10.74
CA ASP A 154 8.24 -6.98 9.97
C ASP A 154 8.48 -6.71 8.47
N ALA A 155 8.47 -5.44 8.04
CA ALA A 155 8.92 -5.02 6.73
C ALA A 155 10.30 -5.60 6.40
N ARG A 156 10.42 -6.29 5.26
CA ARG A 156 11.70 -6.84 4.79
C ARG A 156 12.24 -5.99 3.66
N TRP A 157 13.56 -5.92 3.55
CA TRP A 157 14.25 -5.24 2.46
C TRP A 157 15.14 -6.24 1.75
N ASP A 158 14.89 -6.43 0.46
CA ASP A 158 15.79 -7.20 -0.41
C ASP A 158 16.86 -6.27 -0.96
N ARG A 159 18.11 -6.50 -0.56
CA ARG A 159 19.23 -5.62 -0.94
C ARG A 159 20.02 -6.18 -2.11
N ARG A 160 20.48 -5.29 -2.98
CA ARG A 160 21.42 -5.57 -4.06
C ARG A 160 22.54 -4.53 -4.05
N PHE A 161 23.78 -4.99 -4.24
CA PHE A 161 24.96 -4.13 -4.25
C PHE A 161 25.43 -3.86 -5.68
N TYR A 162 25.80 -2.61 -5.93
CA TYR A 162 26.33 -2.17 -7.21
C TYR A 162 27.60 -1.35 -7.00
N ASN A 163 28.60 -1.55 -7.84
CA ASN A 163 29.75 -0.66 -7.98
C ASN A 163 29.34 0.49 -8.91
N THR A 164 29.68 1.71 -8.51
CA THR A 164 29.39 2.97 -9.23
C THR A 164 30.64 3.80 -9.51
N SER A 165 31.85 3.28 -9.21
CA SER A 165 33.13 4.00 -9.38
C SER A 165 33.38 4.40 -10.84
N GLY A 166 32.86 3.64 -11.80
CA GLY A 166 32.98 3.93 -13.23
C GLY A 166 31.90 4.87 -13.80
N GLY A 167 31.09 5.51 -12.96
CA GLY A 167 29.97 6.37 -13.37
C GLY A 167 28.73 5.60 -13.87
N GLY A 168 28.78 4.26 -13.89
CA GLY A 168 27.67 3.39 -14.23
C GLY A 168 27.36 2.40 -13.11
N LYS A 169 26.11 1.93 -13.04
CA LYS A 169 25.64 0.97 -12.03
C LYS A 169 25.93 -0.45 -12.47
N VAL A 170 26.92 -1.10 -11.85
CA VAL A 170 27.34 -2.48 -12.17
C VAL A 170 27.06 -3.41 -10.99
N PRO A 171 26.25 -4.47 -11.13
CA PRO A 171 26.04 -5.44 -10.04
C PRO A 171 27.38 -5.99 -9.56
N THR A 172 27.63 -5.96 -8.26
CA THR A 172 28.91 -6.41 -7.71
C THR A 172 28.69 -7.33 -6.53
N ALA A 173 29.51 -8.39 -6.46
CA ALA A 173 29.69 -9.12 -5.22
C ALA A 173 30.63 -8.30 -4.32
N VAL A 174 30.33 -8.27 -3.02
CA VAL A 174 31.18 -7.69 -1.99
C VAL A 174 31.50 -8.77 -0.96
N ASP A 175 32.65 -8.66 -0.30
CA ASP A 175 32.98 -9.56 0.80
C ASP A 175 32.05 -9.34 2.01
N SER A 176 32.13 -10.22 3.01
CA SER A 176 31.26 -10.17 4.18
C SER A 176 31.44 -8.91 5.03
N TYR A 177 32.65 -8.35 5.09
CA TYR A 177 32.91 -7.13 5.84
C TYR A 177 32.22 -5.94 5.17
N MET A 178 32.45 -5.78 3.85
CA MET A 178 31.87 -4.71 3.06
C MET A 178 30.34 -4.86 2.96
N ALA A 179 29.81 -6.08 2.82
CA ALA A 179 28.37 -6.34 2.86
C ALA A 179 27.73 -5.83 4.17
N ASN A 180 28.32 -6.18 5.32
CA ASN A 180 27.83 -5.75 6.64
C ASN A 180 27.89 -4.22 6.81
N LEU A 181 28.95 -3.59 6.30
CA LEU A 181 29.12 -2.14 6.34
C LEU A 181 28.06 -1.43 5.49
N LEU A 182 27.89 -1.84 4.23
CA LEU A 182 26.87 -1.31 3.32
C LEU A 182 25.46 -1.55 3.84
N ASP A 183 25.20 -2.73 4.41
CA ASP A 183 23.93 -3.06 5.07
C ASP A 183 23.65 -2.12 6.25
N SER A 184 24.65 -1.74 7.03
CA SER A 184 24.46 -0.85 8.17
C SER A 184 24.02 0.56 7.74
N TYR A 185 24.59 1.08 6.66
CA TYR A 185 24.17 2.36 6.08
C TYR A 185 22.80 2.27 5.43
N ALA A 186 22.53 1.18 4.71
CA ALA A 186 21.23 0.94 4.09
C ALA A 186 20.13 0.87 5.15
N LYS A 187 20.35 0.16 6.27
CA LYS A 187 19.39 0.06 7.38
C LYS A 187 18.98 1.42 7.96
N GLN A 188 19.91 2.37 8.07
CA GLN A 188 19.58 3.71 8.59
C GLN A 188 18.62 4.46 7.65
N ASN A 189 18.87 4.39 6.34
CA ASN A 189 18.01 4.98 5.32
C ASN A 189 16.64 4.28 5.26
N GLU A 190 16.65 2.94 5.27
CA GLU A 190 15.44 2.10 5.30
C GLU A 190 14.55 2.41 6.51
N GLN A 191 15.12 2.52 7.71
CA GLN A 191 14.37 2.84 8.93
C GLN A 191 13.69 4.22 8.87
N ALA A 192 14.35 5.22 8.28
CA ALA A 192 13.76 6.52 8.06
C ALA A 192 12.58 6.46 7.06
N MET A 193 12.65 5.54 6.09
CA MET A 193 11.60 5.36 5.08
C MET A 193 10.39 4.56 5.58
N ILE A 194 10.58 3.53 6.42
CA ILE A 194 9.47 2.67 6.91
C ILE A 194 8.34 3.49 7.54
N ALA A 195 8.66 4.52 8.32
CA ALA A 195 7.67 5.38 8.97
C ALA A 195 6.78 6.18 7.99
N GLY A 196 7.21 6.32 6.73
CA GLY A 196 6.43 6.96 5.66
C GLY A 196 5.70 5.99 4.74
N ILE A 197 5.86 4.66 4.91
CA ILE A 197 5.23 3.68 4.03
C ILE A 197 3.82 3.39 4.52
N GLU A 198 2.85 3.85 3.75
CA GLU A 198 1.43 3.57 3.95
C GLU A 198 1.05 2.23 3.31
N VAL A 199 0.35 1.42 4.09
CA VAL A 199 -0.30 0.18 3.68
C VAL A 199 -1.80 0.43 3.69
N LEU A 200 -2.41 0.40 2.52
CA LEU A 200 -3.83 0.66 2.34
C LEU A 200 -4.64 -0.63 2.51
N SER A 201 -5.84 -0.51 3.05
CA SER A 201 -6.80 -1.62 3.15
C SER A 201 -8.24 -1.15 2.91
N ALA A 202 -9.13 -2.11 2.67
CA ALA A 202 -10.57 -1.91 2.65
C ALA A 202 -11.23 -2.97 3.53
N SER A 203 -12.11 -2.54 4.44
CA SER A 203 -12.86 -3.44 5.32
C SER A 203 -14.35 -3.33 5.08
N ILE A 204 -15.05 -4.46 5.14
CA ILE A 204 -16.51 -4.52 5.15
C ILE A 204 -16.98 -5.47 6.25
N ASN A 205 -18.07 -5.09 6.90
CA ASN A 205 -18.85 -5.97 7.75
C ASN A 205 -20.30 -5.92 7.31
N ALA A 206 -20.90 -7.07 7.00
CA ALA A 206 -22.25 -7.16 6.49
C ALA A 206 -23.00 -8.35 7.09
N SER A 207 -24.32 -8.23 7.08
CA SER A 207 -25.23 -9.31 7.46
C SER A 207 -26.48 -9.33 6.59
N VAL A 208 -27.06 -10.51 6.40
CA VAL A 208 -28.33 -10.67 5.68
C VAL A 208 -29.39 -11.17 6.65
N THR A 209 -30.50 -10.43 6.70
CA THR A 209 -31.66 -10.71 7.54
C THR A 209 -32.87 -11.05 6.68
N LEU A 210 -33.56 -12.15 6.98
CA LEU A 210 -34.83 -12.47 6.31
C LEU A 210 -35.92 -11.49 6.74
N VAL A 211 -36.63 -10.93 5.77
CA VAL A 211 -37.66 -9.92 6.05
C VAL A 211 -38.90 -10.53 6.69
N GLU A 212 -39.22 -11.78 6.35
CA GLU A 212 -40.39 -12.50 6.86
C GLU A 212 -40.39 -12.62 8.39
N ASN A 213 -39.24 -12.93 8.98
CA ASN A 213 -39.12 -13.29 10.40
C ASN A 213 -38.04 -12.52 11.17
N GLY A 214 -37.33 -11.60 10.50
CA GLY A 214 -36.30 -10.76 11.12
C GLY A 214 -35.03 -11.51 11.55
N ARG A 215 -34.82 -12.76 11.10
CA ARG A 215 -33.64 -13.55 11.49
C ARG A 215 -32.46 -13.26 10.58
N ALA A 216 -31.31 -12.92 11.18
CA ALA A 216 -30.04 -12.90 10.48
C ALA A 216 -29.61 -14.34 10.12
N ILE A 217 -29.33 -14.56 8.84
CA ILE A 217 -29.01 -15.88 8.29
C ILE A 217 -27.62 -15.95 7.67
N TRP A 218 -26.94 -14.82 7.50
CA TRP A 218 -25.61 -14.78 6.91
C TRP A 218 -24.85 -13.58 7.44
N PHE A 219 -23.57 -13.77 7.71
CA PHE A 219 -22.65 -12.75 8.17
C PHE A 219 -21.36 -12.84 7.40
N TYR A 220 -20.78 -11.68 7.10
CA TYR A 220 -19.54 -11.56 6.37
C TYR A 220 -18.69 -10.46 6.98
N GLU A 221 -17.41 -10.76 7.17
CA GLU A 221 -16.41 -9.80 7.58
C GLU A 221 -15.12 -10.05 6.81
N TRP A 222 -14.57 -8.99 6.21
CA TRP A 222 -13.27 -9.06 5.57
C TRP A 222 -12.55 -7.73 5.62
N ASN A 223 -11.25 -7.77 5.89
CA ASN A 223 -10.31 -6.67 5.72
C ASN A 223 -9.30 -7.06 4.63
N ASN A 224 -9.48 -6.53 3.44
CA ASN A 224 -8.58 -6.75 2.32
C ASN A 224 -7.46 -5.72 2.34
N VAL A 225 -6.24 -6.19 2.57
CA VAL A 225 -5.03 -5.35 2.63
C VAL A 225 -4.34 -5.36 1.27
N GLN A 226 -3.84 -4.20 0.84
CA GLN A 226 -3.17 -4.05 -0.45
C GLN A 226 -2.10 -5.11 -0.68
N SER A 227 -1.99 -5.56 -1.92
CA SER A 227 -0.98 -6.53 -2.27
C SER A 227 0.39 -5.86 -2.42
N GLN A 228 1.48 -6.64 -2.29
CA GLN A 228 2.82 -6.13 -2.55
C GLN A 228 3.00 -5.70 -4.01
N GLU A 229 2.28 -6.32 -4.96
CA GLU A 229 2.33 -5.94 -6.38
C GLU A 229 1.64 -4.60 -6.63
N ASP A 230 0.67 -4.24 -5.78
CA ASP A 230 -0.06 -2.97 -5.84
C ASP A 230 0.61 -1.84 -5.05
N ALA A 231 1.42 -2.19 -4.04
CA ALA A 231 2.36 -1.24 -3.46
C ALA A 231 3.45 -0.99 -4.51
N ASP A 232 3.60 0.27 -4.96
CA ASP A 232 4.72 0.66 -5.81
C ASP A 232 6.01 0.01 -5.29
N GLN A 233 6.91 -0.44 -6.18
CA GLN A 233 8.21 -0.97 -5.75
C GLN A 233 8.94 0.16 -5.01
N ILE A 234 8.84 0.17 -3.68
CA ILE A 234 9.52 1.15 -2.86
C ILE A 234 10.98 0.75 -2.89
N VAL A 235 11.76 1.51 -3.66
CA VAL A 235 13.19 1.34 -3.80
C VAL A 235 13.88 2.44 -3.01
N ALA A 236 14.67 2.04 -2.01
CA ALA A 236 15.59 2.94 -1.33
C ALA A 236 16.98 2.78 -1.95
N ASN A 237 17.62 3.90 -2.29
CA ASN A 237 19.00 3.92 -2.76
C ASN A 237 19.90 4.54 -1.70
N THR A 238 20.91 3.81 -1.28
CA THR A 238 21.95 4.30 -0.36
C THR A 238 23.27 4.31 -1.09
N TYR A 239 23.90 5.48 -1.17
CA TYR A 239 25.18 5.65 -1.84
C TYR A 239 26.28 5.78 -0.81
N VAL A 240 27.38 5.05 -1.00
CA VAL A 240 28.51 4.99 -0.08
C VAL A 240 29.78 5.16 -0.90
N TYR A 241 30.70 6.01 -0.45
CA TYR A 241 32.05 6.08 -1.00
C TYR A 241 33.05 5.62 0.05
N CYS A 242 34.14 5.01 -0.40
CA CYS A 242 35.21 4.48 0.43
C CYS A 242 36.55 5.06 -0.02
N ILE A 243 37.37 5.49 0.94
CA ILE A 243 38.74 5.98 0.73
C ILE A 243 39.64 5.19 1.65
N ASP A 244 40.60 4.45 1.08
CA ASP A 244 41.61 3.70 1.84
C ASP A 244 41.00 2.82 2.97
N GLY A 245 39.84 2.21 2.70
CA GLY A 245 39.10 1.35 3.64
C GLY A 245 38.13 2.07 4.57
N TYR A 246 38.10 3.40 4.57
CA TYR A 246 37.11 4.19 5.32
C TYR A 246 35.93 4.57 4.43
N CYS A 247 34.74 4.10 4.77
CA CYS A 247 33.52 4.34 4.01
C CYS A 247 32.58 5.32 4.70
N GLN A 248 31.88 6.15 3.91
CA GLN A 248 30.84 7.06 4.39
C GLN A 248 29.67 7.17 3.39
N PRO A 249 28.43 7.33 3.87
CA PRO A 249 27.30 7.57 3.00
C PRO A 249 27.40 8.97 2.38
N TYR A 250 26.92 9.12 1.15
CA TYR A 250 26.80 10.40 0.48
C TYR A 250 25.48 10.52 -0.27
N THR A 251 25.10 11.74 -0.60
CA THR A 251 23.97 12.01 -1.51
C THR A 251 24.57 12.46 -2.83
N PRO A 252 24.36 11.72 -3.94
CA PRO A 252 24.79 12.17 -5.26
C PRO A 252 24.14 13.52 -5.56
N GLN A 253 24.92 14.52 -5.96
CA GLN A 253 24.34 15.72 -6.55
C GLN A 253 23.79 15.33 -7.93
N GLU A 254 22.49 15.49 -8.14
CA GLU A 254 21.92 15.48 -9.49
C GLU A 254 22.48 16.69 -10.23
N TYR A 255 23.57 16.50 -10.96
CA TYR A 255 23.95 17.44 -11.99
C TYR A 255 22.95 17.26 -13.12
N ALA A 256 22.02 18.21 -13.26
CA ALA A 256 21.21 18.32 -14.46
C ALA A 256 22.16 18.35 -15.67
N THR A 257 22.27 17.23 -16.36
CA THR A 257 23.02 17.14 -17.61
C THR A 257 22.19 17.89 -18.63
N TYR A 258 22.49 19.17 -18.80
CA TYR A 258 22.01 19.98 -19.91
C TYR A 258 22.70 19.48 -21.18
N ASN A 259 22.28 18.31 -21.67
CA ASN A 259 22.58 17.86 -23.02
C ASN A 259 21.46 18.38 -23.92
N ASP A 260 21.74 19.50 -24.56
CA ASP A 260 20.91 20.11 -25.61
C ASP A 260 20.99 19.30 -26.92
N GLN A 261 20.70 18.01 -26.82
CA GLN A 261 20.33 17.19 -27.97
C GLN A 261 18.85 16.87 -27.82
N LEU A 262 18.04 17.60 -28.59
CA LEU A 262 16.65 17.27 -28.88
C LEU A 262 16.59 15.87 -29.52
N VAL A 263 16.58 14.84 -28.67
CA VAL A 263 16.05 13.54 -29.06
C VAL A 263 14.54 13.74 -29.13
N GLN A 264 14.02 13.88 -30.35
CA GLN A 264 12.60 13.70 -30.62
C GLN A 264 12.21 12.25 -30.27
N GLY A 265 11.99 12.01 -28.98
CA GLY A 265 11.10 11.00 -28.48
C GLY A 265 9.98 11.76 -27.80
N THR A 266 8.73 11.39 -28.06
CA THR A 266 7.59 11.80 -27.24
C THR A 266 7.81 11.26 -25.83
N SER A 267 8.62 11.95 -25.04
CA SER A 267 8.46 11.93 -23.60
C SER A 267 7.14 12.63 -23.39
N ASP A 268 6.09 11.81 -23.24
CA ASP A 268 5.02 12.19 -22.33
C ASP A 268 5.75 12.57 -21.04
N ALA A 269 5.91 13.88 -20.84
CA ALA A 269 6.11 14.43 -19.53
C ALA A 269 4.85 13.99 -18.78
N VAL A 270 4.90 12.78 -18.22
CA VAL A 270 3.90 12.27 -17.30
C VAL A 270 3.93 13.30 -16.20
N SER A 271 2.95 14.18 -16.25
CA SER A 271 2.62 15.11 -15.19
C SER A 271 2.75 14.34 -13.89
N ILE A 272 3.83 14.62 -13.14
CA ILE A 272 4.08 14.09 -11.79
C ILE A 272 2.97 14.60 -10.82
N GLY A 273 1.98 15.33 -11.34
CA GLY A 273 0.77 15.81 -10.69
C GLY A 273 -0.50 15.01 -10.97
N ALA A 274 -0.45 13.74 -11.40
CA ALA A 274 -1.45 12.79 -10.88
C ALA A 274 -1.14 12.65 -9.39
N LYS A 275 -1.78 13.50 -8.58
CA LYS A 275 -1.42 13.77 -7.18
C LYS A 275 -1.36 12.44 -6.44
N ALA A 276 -0.42 12.24 -5.52
CA ALA A 276 -0.34 11.00 -4.73
C ALA A 276 -1.71 10.59 -4.12
N ALA A 277 -2.58 11.57 -3.84
CA ALA A 277 -3.97 11.39 -3.46
C ALA A 277 -4.82 10.62 -4.50
N ASP A 278 -4.65 10.89 -5.80
CA ASP A 278 -5.37 10.21 -6.89
C ASP A 278 -4.95 8.73 -6.99
N ARG A 279 -3.66 8.44 -6.77
CA ARG A 279 -3.16 7.06 -6.71
C ARG A 279 -3.68 6.32 -5.48
N ARG A 280 -3.58 6.94 -4.30
CA ARG A 280 -4.12 6.38 -3.04
C ARG A 280 -5.60 6.06 -3.20
N ARG A 281 -6.37 6.98 -3.78
CA ARG A 281 -7.79 6.79 -4.07
C ARG A 281 -8.04 5.62 -5.02
N ALA A 282 -7.27 5.51 -6.10
CA ALA A 282 -7.39 4.40 -7.05
C ALA A 282 -7.14 3.03 -6.40
N VAL A 283 -6.15 2.92 -5.52
CA VAL A 283 -5.88 1.67 -4.77
C VAL A 283 -7.03 1.35 -3.81
N HIS A 284 -7.54 2.33 -3.05
CA HIS A 284 -8.71 2.12 -2.20
C HIS A 284 -9.95 1.69 -2.99
N ASP A 285 -10.24 2.34 -4.11
CA ASP A 285 -11.39 2.02 -4.94
C ASP A 285 -11.25 0.59 -5.53
N LYS A 286 -10.03 0.17 -5.88
CA LYS A 286 -9.72 -1.22 -6.28
C LYS A 286 -9.96 -2.21 -5.14
N LEU A 287 -9.44 -1.94 -3.95
CA LEU A 287 -9.61 -2.83 -2.78
C LEU A 287 -11.07 -2.94 -2.37
N MET A 288 -11.78 -1.82 -2.35
CA MET A 288 -13.21 -1.76 -2.06
C MET A 288 -14.01 -2.61 -3.05
N LYS A 289 -13.67 -2.51 -4.33
CA LYS A 289 -14.26 -3.34 -5.37
C LYS A 289 -14.07 -4.83 -5.12
N GLN A 290 -12.84 -5.25 -4.80
CA GLN A 290 -12.54 -6.65 -4.51
C GLN A 290 -13.32 -7.16 -3.30
N VAL A 291 -13.43 -6.34 -2.24
CA VAL A 291 -14.17 -6.68 -1.03
C VAL A 291 -15.66 -6.88 -1.31
N VAL A 292 -16.27 -5.98 -2.09
CA VAL A 292 -17.68 -6.08 -2.48
C VAL A 292 -17.91 -7.29 -3.40
N GLU A 293 -17.02 -7.53 -4.36
CA GLU A 293 -17.12 -8.66 -5.29
C GLU A 293 -16.97 -10.01 -4.57
N ASP A 294 -16.02 -10.16 -3.64
CA ASP A 294 -15.91 -11.38 -2.82
C ASP A 294 -17.15 -11.53 -1.93
N MET A 295 -17.59 -10.48 -1.23
CA MET A 295 -18.79 -10.54 -0.37
C MET A 295 -20.02 -11.05 -1.13
N VAL A 296 -20.32 -10.47 -2.29
CA VAL A 296 -21.47 -10.88 -3.09
C VAL A 296 -21.26 -12.28 -3.68
N GLY A 297 -20.06 -12.58 -4.18
CA GLY A 297 -19.74 -13.92 -4.68
C GLY A 297 -19.91 -15.01 -3.62
N ARG A 298 -19.46 -14.76 -2.40
CA ARG A 298 -19.60 -15.67 -1.25
C ARG A 298 -21.02 -15.81 -0.75
N PHE A 299 -21.85 -14.78 -0.92
CA PHE A 299 -23.28 -14.88 -0.62
C PHE A 299 -24.00 -15.81 -1.61
N THR A 300 -23.54 -15.87 -2.87
CA THR A 300 -24.14 -16.70 -3.92
C THR A 300 -23.70 -18.17 -3.95
N LEU A 301 -22.74 -18.56 -3.08
CA LEU A 301 -22.14 -19.91 -3.02
C LEU A 301 -22.65 -20.74 -1.83
#